data_AF-A0A892ZJ41-F1
#
_entry.id   AF-A0A892ZJ41-F1
#
_cell.length_a   1.000
_cell.length_b   1.000
_cell.length_c   1.000
_cell.angle_alpha   90.00
_cell.angle_beta   90.00
_cell.angle_gamma   90.00
#
_symmetry.space_group_name_H-M   'P 1'
#
loop_
_entity.id
_entity.type
_entity.pdbx_description
1 polymer ?
#
loop_
_entity_poly.entity_id
_entity_poly.type
_entity_poly.pdbx_seq_one_letter_code
_entity_poly.pdbx_strand_id
1 'polypeptide(L)'
;MRLLIPTAPTSLHPTSLVKWRRRVGDKAEALLIETLRTAQESGAIQPSEFHHINVDTTVQEKNITFPTDAKLYHKARQVLVKAAQEHNIPLRQSYARSGKKAFILNNRYRHARQYKRANKACKTLKNYLGRIIRELERKGSQTDQALQSLLDRARLIYRQQTGDTNKIYSWHETAVHCIGKGKAHKKYEFGNCLVPEFYGVSLPQLKETDLWQAYCMVTPRLRLESEKKYKSLKRASQR
;
A
#
# COMPACT_ATOMS: atom_id res chain seq x y z
N MET A 1 34.87 -38.16 -9.15
CA MET A 1 34.16 -37.67 -10.34
C MET A 1 33.82 -36.20 -10.12
N ARG A 2 34.54 -35.27 -10.77
CA ARG A 2 34.26 -33.82 -10.69
C ARG A 2 33.01 -33.53 -11.52
N LEU A 3 31.92 -33.15 -10.88
CA LEU A 3 30.78 -32.53 -11.56
C LEU A 3 31.22 -31.13 -11.98
N LEU A 4 31.54 -30.98 -13.28
CA LEU A 4 31.72 -29.68 -13.90
C LEU A 4 30.34 -29.00 -13.96
N ILE A 5 30.06 -28.13 -13.00
CA ILE A 5 28.96 -27.17 -13.10
C ILE A 5 29.35 -26.20 -14.23
N PRO A 6 28.58 -26.11 -15.33
CA PRO A 6 28.93 -25.22 -16.42
C PRO A 6 28.81 -23.77 -15.94
N THR A 7 29.95 -23.13 -15.74
CA THR A 7 30.08 -21.69 -15.51
C THR A 7 29.83 -20.95 -16.82
N ALA A 8 28.56 -20.74 -17.17
CA ALA A 8 28.18 -19.79 -18.20
C ALA A 8 26.99 -18.95 -17.68
N PRO A 9 27.10 -17.62 -17.63
CA PRO A 9 25.93 -16.77 -17.46
C PRO A 9 25.17 -16.80 -18.79
N THR A 10 24.43 -17.87 -19.05
CA THR A 10 23.49 -17.87 -20.17
C THR A 10 22.37 -16.92 -19.78
N SER A 11 22.36 -15.75 -20.43
CA SER A 11 21.24 -14.83 -20.34
C SER A 11 20.01 -15.57 -20.86
N LEU A 12 19.17 -16.05 -19.93
CA LEU A 12 17.88 -16.63 -20.26
C LEU A 12 17.08 -15.58 -21.04
N HIS A 13 16.74 -15.88 -22.29
CA HIS A 13 15.91 -14.99 -23.10
C HIS A 13 14.57 -14.76 -22.35
N PRO A 14 14.07 -13.52 -22.21
CA PRO A 14 12.92 -13.20 -21.34
C PRO A 14 11.66 -14.02 -21.62
N THR A 15 11.50 -14.49 -22.87
CA THR A 15 10.35 -15.29 -23.29
C THR A 15 10.48 -16.80 -22.99
N SER A 16 11.65 -17.30 -22.61
CA SER A 16 11.89 -18.73 -22.36
C SER A 16 11.07 -19.25 -21.17
N LEU A 17 11.02 -18.50 -20.06
CA LEU A 17 10.22 -18.87 -18.89
C LEU A 17 8.71 -18.82 -19.18
N VAL A 18 8.27 -17.86 -20.01
CA VAL A 18 6.86 -17.75 -20.42
C VAL A 18 6.45 -18.97 -21.26
N LYS A 19 7.29 -19.37 -22.23
CA LYS A 19 7.05 -20.54 -23.08
C LYS A 19 7.08 -21.84 -22.27
N TRP A 20 8.02 -21.97 -21.33
CA TRP A 20 8.09 -23.12 -20.43
C TRP A 20 6.86 -23.23 -19.55
N ARG A 21 6.41 -22.15 -18.89
CA ARG A 21 5.18 -22.16 -18.07
C ARG A 21 3.96 -22.57 -18.87
N ARG A 22 3.79 -22.05 -20.10
CA ARG A 22 2.70 -22.46 -20.99
C ARG A 22 2.75 -23.93 -21.39
N ARG A 23 3.95 -24.51 -21.51
CA ARG A 23 4.15 -25.92 -21.85
C ARG A 23 3.89 -26.85 -20.67
N VAL A 24 4.28 -26.42 -19.47
CA VAL A 24 4.07 -27.18 -18.23
C VAL A 24 2.60 -27.10 -17.78
N GLY A 25 1.97 -25.93 -17.93
CA GLY A 25 0.58 -25.70 -17.53
C GLY A 25 0.36 -26.01 -16.05
N ASP A 26 -0.74 -26.70 -15.75
CA ASP A 26 -1.17 -27.02 -14.38
C ASP A 26 -0.28 -28.09 -13.70
N LYS A 27 0.62 -28.74 -14.45
CA LYS A 27 1.54 -29.76 -13.93
C LYS A 27 2.72 -29.19 -13.15
N ALA A 28 2.85 -27.85 -13.10
CA ALA A 28 3.93 -27.18 -12.39
C ALA A 28 3.90 -27.48 -10.88
N GLU A 29 2.70 -27.64 -10.32
CA GLU A 29 2.50 -27.98 -8.91
C GLU A 29 3.05 -29.36 -8.58
N ALA A 30 2.76 -30.37 -9.40
CA ALA A 30 3.29 -31.72 -9.22
C ALA A 30 4.84 -31.74 -9.29
N LEU A 31 5.42 -30.97 -10.21
CA LEU A 31 6.87 -30.82 -10.30
C LEU A 31 7.47 -30.15 -9.06
N LEU A 32 6.81 -29.13 -8.51
CA LEU A 32 7.25 -28.47 -7.28
C LEU A 32 7.22 -29.44 -6.09
N ILE A 33 6.13 -30.20 -5.94
CA ILE A 33 5.97 -31.20 -4.88
C ILE A 33 7.10 -32.23 -4.94
N GLU A 34 7.36 -32.83 -6.10
CA GLU A 34 8.41 -33.82 -6.26
C GLU A 34 9.82 -33.24 -6.05
N THR A 35 10.03 -31.98 -6.45
CA THR A 35 11.30 -31.28 -6.20
C THR A 35 11.52 -31.08 -4.69
N LEU A 36 10.48 -30.69 -3.94
CA LEU A 36 10.58 -30.53 -2.49
C LEU A 36 10.81 -31.85 -1.76
N ARG A 37 10.12 -32.93 -2.18
CA ARG A 37 10.33 -34.29 -1.66
C ARG A 37 11.77 -34.75 -1.88
N THR A 38 12.26 -34.62 -3.11
CA THR A 38 13.65 -34.98 -3.47
C THR A 38 14.66 -34.14 -2.67
N ALA A 39 14.39 -32.85 -2.46
CA ALA A 39 15.26 -31.96 -1.68
C ALA A 39 15.29 -32.34 -0.18
N GLN A 40 14.18 -32.82 0.36
CA GLN A 40 14.11 -33.33 1.73
C GLN A 40 14.86 -34.66 1.87
N GLU A 41 14.66 -35.60 0.94
CA GLU A 41 15.33 -36.90 0.92
C GLU A 41 16.85 -36.79 0.75
N SER A 42 17.29 -35.85 -0.09
CA SER A 42 18.71 -35.56 -0.29
C SER A 42 19.35 -34.72 0.82
N GLY A 43 18.57 -34.29 1.82
CA GLY A 43 19.03 -33.45 2.93
C GLY A 43 19.37 -32.01 2.55
N ALA A 44 19.02 -31.58 1.34
CA ALA A 44 19.23 -30.22 0.85
C ALA A 44 18.33 -29.18 1.54
N ILE A 45 17.19 -29.61 2.07
CA ILE A 45 16.26 -28.78 2.87
C ILE A 45 15.96 -29.51 4.19
N GLN A 46 16.11 -28.82 5.31
CA GLN A 46 15.74 -29.37 6.61
C GLN A 46 14.24 -29.19 6.89
N PRO A 47 13.59 -30.12 7.64
CA PRO A 47 12.18 -29.99 8.01
C PRO A 47 11.81 -28.65 8.68
N SER A 48 12.75 -28.04 9.41
CA SER A 48 12.57 -26.75 10.08
C SER A 48 12.47 -25.55 9.11
N GLU A 49 12.99 -25.68 7.89
CA GLU A 49 12.96 -24.62 6.87
C GLU A 49 11.58 -24.45 6.25
N PHE A 50 10.74 -25.50 6.24
CA PHE A 50 9.35 -25.41 5.78
C PHE A 50 8.46 -24.52 6.66
N HIS A 51 8.90 -24.16 7.87
CA HIS A 51 8.18 -23.24 8.73
C HIS A 51 8.21 -21.78 8.22
N HIS A 52 9.13 -21.45 7.30
CA HIS A 52 9.28 -20.10 6.79
C HIS A 52 9.33 -20.08 5.26
N ILE A 53 8.26 -19.58 4.65
CA ILE A 53 8.19 -19.42 3.20
C ILE A 53 8.45 -17.94 2.87
N ASN A 54 9.51 -17.68 2.12
CA ASN A 54 9.78 -16.35 1.56
C ASN A 54 9.06 -16.21 0.21
N VAL A 55 7.97 -15.43 0.20
CA VAL A 55 7.22 -15.13 -1.01
C VAL A 55 7.73 -13.81 -1.60
N ASP A 56 8.21 -13.86 -2.84
CA ASP A 56 8.57 -12.67 -3.61
C ASP A 56 7.29 -11.90 -4.02
N THR A 57 6.83 -11.00 -3.16
CA THR A 57 5.68 -10.15 -3.47
C THR A 57 6.09 -9.07 -4.48
N THR A 58 5.48 -9.06 -5.67
CA THR A 58 5.63 -7.97 -6.62
C THR A 58 4.68 -6.83 -6.28
N VAL A 59 5.21 -5.61 -6.16
CA VAL A 59 4.38 -4.41 -6.06
C VAL A 59 3.80 -4.12 -7.43
N GLN A 60 2.48 -4.17 -7.56
CA GLN A 60 1.85 -3.55 -8.73
C GLN A 60 1.83 -2.05 -8.49
N GLU A 61 2.76 -1.32 -9.13
CA GLU A 61 2.73 0.13 -9.12
C GLU A 61 1.37 0.60 -9.65
N LYS A 62 0.60 1.26 -8.80
CA LYS A 62 -0.63 1.91 -9.22
C LYS A 62 -0.25 3.29 -9.73
N ASN A 63 -0.91 3.75 -10.80
CA ASN A 63 -0.72 5.11 -11.30
C ASN A 63 -1.37 6.13 -10.34
N ILE A 64 -0.73 6.30 -9.19
CA ILE A 64 -1.15 7.19 -8.12
C ILE A 64 -0.02 8.18 -7.86
N THR A 65 -0.33 9.47 -7.91
CA THR A 65 0.64 10.48 -7.46
C THR A 65 0.88 10.31 -5.97
N PHE A 66 2.14 10.41 -5.54
CA PHE A 66 2.51 10.40 -4.12
C PHE A 66 1.57 11.28 -3.28
N PRO A 67 0.90 10.73 -2.25
CA PRO A 67 0.06 11.53 -1.38
C PRO A 67 0.91 12.49 -0.57
N THR A 68 0.66 13.78 -0.76
CA THR A 68 0.97 14.76 0.27
C THR A 68 -0.23 14.88 1.20
N ASP A 69 0.01 15.10 2.49
CA ASP A 69 -1.06 15.35 3.45
C ASP A 69 -2.02 16.45 2.94
N ALA A 70 -1.47 17.50 2.33
CA ALA A 70 -2.24 18.59 1.73
C ALA A 70 -3.14 18.11 0.56
N LYS A 71 -2.62 17.29 -0.36
CA LYS A 71 -3.41 16.74 -1.48
C LYS A 71 -4.52 15.82 -0.96
N LEU A 72 -4.19 14.99 0.03
CA LEU A 72 -5.14 14.03 0.61
C LEU A 72 -6.28 14.75 1.34
N TYR A 73 -5.98 15.74 2.19
CA TYR A 73 -7.00 16.56 2.86
C TYR A 73 -7.86 17.34 1.87
N HIS A 74 -7.24 17.94 0.84
CA HIS A 74 -7.98 18.68 -0.18
C HIS A 74 -8.91 17.77 -0.98
N LYS A 75 -8.45 16.58 -1.37
CA LYS A 75 -9.23 15.63 -2.15
C LYS A 75 -10.37 15.04 -1.32
N ALA A 76 -10.11 14.65 -0.08
CA ALA A 76 -11.13 14.19 0.86
C ALA A 76 -12.24 15.24 1.04
N ARG A 77 -11.84 16.50 1.23
CA ARG A 77 -12.78 17.63 1.31
C ARG A 77 -13.62 17.77 0.04
N GLN A 78 -13.01 17.68 -1.15
CA GLN A 78 -13.76 17.76 -2.41
C GLN A 78 -14.79 16.64 -2.55
N VAL A 79 -14.41 15.40 -2.19
CA VAL A 79 -15.32 14.25 -2.31
C VAL A 79 -16.47 14.36 -1.31
N LEU A 80 -16.19 14.73 -0.06
CA LEU A 80 -17.26 14.93 0.94
C LEU A 80 -18.23 16.05 0.54
N VAL A 81 -17.75 17.14 -0.06
CA VAL A 81 -18.63 18.21 -0.55
C VAL A 81 -19.50 17.71 -1.70
N LYS A 82 -18.95 16.91 -2.62
CA LYS A 82 -19.72 16.33 -3.72
C LYS A 82 -20.80 15.37 -3.20
N ALA A 83 -20.44 14.49 -2.27
CA ALA A 83 -21.38 13.58 -1.64
C ALA A 83 -22.48 14.34 -0.88
N ALA A 84 -22.13 15.42 -0.16
CA ALA A 84 -23.12 16.27 0.49
C ALA A 84 -24.13 16.87 -0.50
N GLN A 85 -23.68 17.28 -1.68
CA GLN A 85 -24.54 17.80 -2.74
C GLN A 85 -25.45 16.71 -3.32
N GLU A 86 -24.90 15.51 -3.58
CA GLU A 86 -25.66 14.37 -4.09
C GLU A 86 -26.77 13.93 -3.11
N HIS A 87 -26.52 14.01 -1.80
CA HIS A 87 -27.50 13.72 -0.76
C HIS A 87 -28.36 14.93 -0.33
N ASN A 88 -28.29 16.05 -1.05
CA ASN A 88 -29.03 17.29 -0.73
C ASN A 88 -28.82 17.81 0.70
N ILE A 89 -27.65 17.56 1.30
CA ILE A 89 -27.30 18.03 2.64
C ILE A 89 -26.73 19.46 2.53
N PRO A 90 -27.43 20.49 3.04
CA PRO A 90 -26.93 21.85 2.95
C PRO A 90 -25.71 22.04 3.86
N LEU A 91 -24.55 22.33 3.30
CA LEU A 91 -23.34 22.67 4.07
C LEU A 91 -23.26 24.19 4.33
N ARG A 92 -22.96 24.61 5.56
CA ARG A 92 -22.73 26.01 5.93
C ARG A 92 -21.62 26.62 5.09
N GLN A 93 -20.54 25.87 4.92
CA GLN A 93 -19.41 26.27 4.07
C GLN A 93 -18.79 25.05 3.42
N SER A 94 -18.70 25.07 2.08
CA SER A 94 -17.95 24.05 1.37
C SER A 94 -16.44 24.24 1.54
N TYR A 95 -15.93 25.48 1.61
CA TYR A 95 -14.51 25.85 1.48
C TYR A 95 -13.91 25.68 0.07
N ALA A 96 -14.70 25.77 -1.01
CA ALA A 96 -14.22 25.47 -2.37
C ALA A 96 -13.06 26.37 -2.80
N ARG A 97 -13.27 27.68 -2.67
CA ARG A 97 -12.27 28.71 -3.01
C ARG A 97 -11.10 28.71 -2.04
N SER A 98 -11.37 28.75 -0.74
CA SER A 98 -10.35 28.81 0.32
C SER A 98 -9.49 27.54 0.36
N GLY A 99 -10.09 26.36 0.15
CA GLY A 99 -9.38 25.10 0.05
C GLY A 99 -8.45 25.04 -1.16
N LYS A 100 -8.90 25.49 -2.34
CA LYS A 100 -8.04 25.56 -3.54
C LYS A 100 -6.86 26.52 -3.31
N LYS A 101 -7.12 27.70 -2.75
CA LYS A 101 -6.07 28.69 -2.42
C LYS A 101 -5.04 28.12 -1.43
N ALA A 102 -5.49 27.48 -0.35
CA ALA A 102 -4.60 26.87 0.64
C ALA A 102 -3.74 25.74 0.05
N PHE A 103 -4.31 24.92 -0.84
CA PHE A 103 -3.57 23.88 -1.54
C PHE A 103 -2.49 24.45 -2.47
N ILE A 104 -2.82 25.46 -3.27
CA ILE A 104 -1.84 26.14 -4.15
C ILE A 104 -0.70 26.77 -3.33
N LEU A 105 -1.05 27.48 -2.25
CA LEU A 105 -0.05 28.10 -1.36
C LEU A 105 0.84 27.05 -0.69
N ASN A 106 0.28 25.92 -0.24
CA ASN A 106 1.06 24.83 0.31
C ASN A 106 2.14 24.36 -0.68
N ASN A 107 1.76 24.13 -1.93
CA ASN A 107 2.70 23.69 -2.98
C ASN A 107 3.76 24.77 -3.25
N ARG A 108 3.37 26.04 -3.45
CA ARG A 108 4.31 27.16 -3.67
C ARG A 108 5.33 27.30 -2.53
N TYR A 109 4.86 27.26 -1.29
CA TYR A 109 5.75 27.33 -0.13
C TYR A 109 6.67 26.11 -0.02
N ARG A 110 6.20 24.90 -0.37
CA ARG A 110 7.07 23.72 -0.42
C ARG A 110 8.15 23.84 -1.48
N HIS A 111 7.80 24.32 -2.69
CA HIS A 111 8.77 24.56 -3.76
C HIS A 111 9.82 25.60 -3.33
N ALA A 112 9.39 26.68 -2.68
CA ALA A 112 10.30 27.70 -2.14
C ALA A 112 11.02 27.31 -0.84
N ARG A 113 10.94 26.04 -0.40
CA ARG A 113 11.49 25.52 0.88
C ARG A 113 11.01 26.26 2.15
N GLN A 114 9.91 27.01 2.08
CA GLN A 114 9.28 27.71 3.20
C GLN A 114 8.38 26.78 4.03
N TYR A 115 8.98 25.77 4.67
CA TYR A 115 8.24 24.67 5.31
C TYR A 115 7.29 25.11 6.43
N LYS A 116 7.64 26.12 7.23
CA LYS A 116 6.74 26.66 8.27
C LYS A 116 5.41 27.17 7.68
N ARG A 117 5.48 27.91 6.56
CA ARG A 117 4.29 28.42 5.86
C ARG A 117 3.52 27.31 5.15
N ALA A 118 4.25 26.38 4.53
CA ALA A 118 3.64 25.18 3.93
C ALA A 118 2.84 24.38 4.97
N ASN A 119 3.43 24.10 6.13
CA ASN A 119 2.78 23.34 7.20
C ASN A 119 1.55 24.07 7.76
N LYS A 120 1.60 25.41 7.87
CA LYS A 120 0.43 26.22 8.23
C LYS A 120 -0.71 26.05 7.21
N ALA A 121 -0.41 26.12 5.91
CA ALA A 121 -1.40 25.90 4.86
C ALA A 121 -1.96 24.46 4.86
N CYS A 122 -1.13 23.46 5.15
CA CYS A 122 -1.56 22.07 5.31
C CYS A 122 -2.52 21.92 6.51
N LYS A 123 -2.18 22.54 7.66
CA LYS A 123 -3.04 22.56 8.86
C LYS A 123 -4.39 23.23 8.57
N THR A 124 -4.41 24.30 7.78
CA THR A 124 -5.65 24.94 7.32
C THR A 124 -6.53 23.97 6.52
N LEU A 125 -5.95 23.18 5.60
CA LEU A 125 -6.68 22.15 4.85
C LEU A 125 -7.23 21.05 5.76
N LYS A 126 -6.43 20.57 6.72
CA LYS A 126 -6.86 19.59 7.73
C LYS A 126 -8.06 20.13 8.54
N ASN A 127 -8.01 21.40 8.92
CA ASN A 127 -9.11 22.05 9.65
C ASN A 127 -10.39 22.13 8.81
N TYR A 128 -10.29 22.50 7.52
CA TYR A 128 -11.45 22.52 6.63
C TYR A 128 -12.08 21.14 6.48
N LEU A 129 -11.27 20.09 6.29
CA LEU A 129 -11.76 18.71 6.25
C LEU A 129 -12.49 18.36 7.55
N GLY A 130 -11.88 18.61 8.71
CA GLY A 130 -12.48 18.32 10.01
C GLY A 130 -13.77 19.10 10.27
N ARG A 131 -13.93 20.32 9.74
CA ARG A 131 -15.19 21.07 9.85
C ARG A 131 -16.30 20.41 9.05
N ILE A 132 -16.00 19.96 7.82
CA ILE A 132 -16.97 19.28 6.95
C ILE A 132 -17.38 17.93 7.53
N ILE A 133 -16.42 17.13 8.04
CA ILE A 133 -16.71 15.85 8.71
C ILE A 133 -17.72 16.08 9.84
N ARG A 134 -17.43 16.99 10.77
CA ARG A 134 -18.34 17.29 11.91
C ARG A 134 -19.68 17.87 11.49
N GLU A 135 -19.73 18.57 10.36
CA GLU A 135 -20.98 19.12 9.85
C GLU A 135 -21.85 18.02 9.22
N LEU A 136 -21.25 17.14 8.41
CA LEU A 136 -21.93 15.99 7.85
C LEU A 136 -22.39 15.01 8.93
N GLU A 137 -21.58 14.76 9.96
CA GLU A 137 -21.97 13.91 11.09
C GLU A 137 -23.17 14.46 11.86
N ARG A 138 -23.26 15.79 12.02
CA ARG A 138 -24.38 16.43 12.72
C ARG A 138 -25.67 16.46 11.90
N LYS A 139 -25.56 16.54 10.57
CA LYS A 139 -26.71 16.62 9.65
C LYS A 139 -27.11 15.26 9.07
N GLY A 140 -26.26 14.26 9.23
CA GLY A 140 -26.35 12.95 8.61
C GLY A 140 -27.14 11.93 9.44
N SER A 141 -28.24 12.33 10.08
CA SER A 141 -29.08 11.42 10.86
C SER A 141 -29.75 10.30 10.02
N GLN A 142 -29.62 10.35 8.69
CA GLN A 142 -30.15 9.35 7.75
C GLN A 142 -29.18 9.16 6.56
N THR A 143 -27.89 8.94 6.85
CA THR A 143 -26.89 8.75 5.79
C THR A 143 -26.96 7.35 5.19
N ASP A 144 -27.04 7.29 3.86
CA ASP A 144 -26.79 6.10 3.05
C ASP A 144 -25.44 5.45 3.42
N GLN A 145 -25.35 4.12 3.29
CA GLN A 145 -24.16 3.32 3.56
C GLN A 145 -22.94 3.82 2.75
N ALA A 146 -23.18 4.31 1.54
CA ALA A 146 -22.15 4.90 0.69
C ALA A 146 -21.53 6.17 1.31
N LEU A 147 -22.36 7.09 1.81
CA LEU A 147 -21.90 8.31 2.47
C LEU A 147 -21.16 8.00 3.78
N GLN A 148 -21.65 7.00 4.53
CA GLN A 148 -21.01 6.55 5.76
C GLN A 148 -19.60 6.00 5.49
N SER A 149 -19.42 5.18 4.44
CA SER A 149 -18.10 4.70 4.01
C SER A 149 -17.13 5.84 3.65
N LEU A 150 -17.61 6.86 2.94
CA LEU A 150 -16.80 8.05 2.61
C LEU A 150 -16.42 8.85 3.86
N LEU A 151 -17.33 8.97 4.82
CA LEU A 151 -17.06 9.62 6.11
C LEU A 151 -16.03 8.84 6.93
N ASP A 152 -16.12 7.52 7.00
CA ASP A 152 -15.16 6.68 7.71
C ASP A 152 -13.76 6.77 7.10
N ARG A 153 -13.68 6.76 5.77
CA ARG A 153 -12.42 7.03 5.05
C ARG A 153 -11.85 8.41 5.38
N ALA A 154 -12.69 9.44 5.38
CA ALA A 154 -12.27 10.81 5.69
C ALA A 154 -11.84 10.97 7.16
N ARG A 155 -12.51 10.29 8.09
CA ARG A 155 -12.14 10.23 9.52
C ARG A 155 -10.76 9.61 9.68
N LEU A 156 -10.49 8.49 8.99
CA LEU A 156 -9.18 7.84 9.04
C LEU A 156 -8.08 8.76 8.51
N ILE A 157 -8.32 9.43 7.37
CA ILE A 157 -7.40 10.44 6.83
C ILE A 157 -7.21 11.62 7.80
N TYR A 158 -8.25 12.07 8.49
CA TYR A 158 -8.15 13.18 9.43
C TYR A 158 -7.36 12.80 10.70
N ARG A 159 -7.55 11.58 11.20
CA ARG A 159 -6.92 11.08 12.42
C ARG A 159 -5.49 10.59 12.21
N GLN A 160 -5.16 10.08 11.02
CA GLN A 160 -3.87 9.45 10.79
C GLN A 160 -2.70 10.40 11.15
N GLN A 161 -1.71 9.84 11.83
CA GLN A 161 -0.50 10.52 12.23
C GLN A 161 0.71 9.95 11.49
N THR A 162 1.86 10.59 11.69
CA THR A 162 3.12 10.17 11.07
C THR A 162 3.56 8.78 11.55
N GLY A 163 3.13 8.30 12.72
CA GLY A 163 3.53 7.02 13.31
C GLY A 163 2.71 5.80 12.88
N ASP A 164 1.51 6.00 12.33
CA ASP A 164 0.51 4.94 12.19
C ASP A 164 0.87 3.92 11.09
N THR A 165 0.46 2.66 11.25
CA THR A 165 0.81 1.57 10.32
C THR A 165 -0.17 1.45 9.14
N ASN A 166 -1.46 1.68 9.37
CA ASN A 166 -2.54 1.48 8.39
C ASN A 166 -3.03 2.82 7.83
N LYS A 167 -2.15 3.53 7.12
CA LYS A 167 -2.48 4.82 6.54
C LYS A 167 -3.11 4.70 5.17
N ILE A 168 -3.95 5.68 4.86
CA ILE A 168 -4.46 5.85 3.52
C ILE A 168 -3.50 6.74 2.74
N TYR A 169 -2.95 6.18 1.67
CA TYR A 169 -2.05 6.88 0.75
C TYR A 169 -2.78 7.39 -0.51
N SER A 170 -4.03 7.03 -0.74
CA SER A 170 -4.81 7.57 -1.86
C SER A 170 -6.28 7.63 -1.50
N TRP A 171 -6.98 8.67 -1.95
CA TRP A 171 -8.43 8.74 -1.79
C TRP A 171 -9.18 7.77 -2.72
N HIS A 172 -8.60 7.33 -3.83
CA HIS A 172 -9.32 6.45 -4.76
C HIS A 172 -9.04 4.96 -4.51
N GLU A 173 -7.90 4.65 -3.90
CA GLU A 173 -7.45 3.28 -3.67
C GLU A 173 -6.97 3.16 -2.22
N THR A 174 -7.73 2.46 -1.38
CA THR A 174 -7.40 2.27 0.05
C THR A 174 -6.34 1.20 0.24
N ALA A 175 -6.26 0.24 -0.68
CA ALA A 175 -5.31 -0.87 -0.62
C ALA A 175 -3.88 -0.46 -0.99
N VAL A 176 -3.65 0.79 -1.39
CA VAL A 176 -2.30 1.28 -1.65
C VAL A 176 -1.51 1.27 -0.35
N HIS A 177 -0.29 0.73 -0.43
CA HIS A 177 0.68 0.76 0.64
C HIS A 177 1.99 1.42 0.19
N CYS A 178 2.73 1.95 1.15
CA CYS A 178 4.11 2.41 0.98
C CYS A 178 5.04 1.23 1.29
N ILE A 179 5.75 0.73 0.27
CA ILE A 179 6.58 -0.46 0.36
C ILE A 179 8.04 -0.04 0.17
N GLY A 180 8.92 -0.47 1.08
CA GLY A 180 10.35 -0.20 0.97
C GLY A 180 10.95 -0.99 -0.19
N LYS A 181 11.33 -0.31 -1.26
CA LYS A 181 12.07 -0.93 -2.36
C LYS A 181 13.52 -1.01 -1.91
N GLY A 182 14.06 -2.22 -1.71
CA GLY A 182 15.43 -2.48 -1.23
C GLY A 182 16.55 -2.00 -2.17
N LYS A 183 16.27 -1.06 -3.08
CA LYS A 183 17.20 -0.53 -4.07
C LYS A 183 17.71 0.85 -3.63
N ALA A 184 18.99 1.12 -3.90
CA ALA A 184 19.63 2.38 -3.50
C ALA A 184 18.97 3.63 -4.11
N HIS A 185 18.59 3.56 -5.39
CA HIS A 185 18.10 4.71 -6.18
C HIS A 185 16.62 5.05 -5.95
N LYS A 186 15.75 4.05 -5.70
CA LYS A 186 14.32 4.25 -5.37
C LYS A 186 14.04 3.43 -4.12
N LYS A 187 13.90 4.12 -2.99
CA LYS A 187 13.78 3.49 -1.66
C LYS A 187 12.37 3.05 -1.30
N TYR A 188 11.35 3.61 -1.96
CA TYR A 188 9.93 3.33 -1.68
C TYR A 188 9.12 3.29 -2.97
N GLU A 189 8.09 2.45 -2.97
CA GLU A 189 7.08 2.34 -4.00
C GLU A 189 5.69 2.41 -3.39
N PHE A 190 4.73 2.87 -4.20
CA PHE A 190 3.34 2.97 -3.82
C PHE A 190 2.52 2.11 -4.76
N GLY A 191 1.84 1.13 -4.20
CA GLY A 191 1.06 0.19 -4.97
C GLY A 191 0.29 -0.73 -4.04
N ASN A 192 -0.53 -1.58 -4.64
CA ASN A 192 -1.15 -2.64 -3.87
C ASN A 192 -0.11 -3.74 -3.72
N CYS A 193 0.06 -4.20 -2.48
CA CYS A 193 0.62 -5.51 -2.28
C CYS A 193 -0.48 -6.49 -2.71
N LEU A 194 -0.25 -7.26 -3.77
CA LEU A 194 -1.21 -8.27 -4.24
C LEU A 194 -1.09 -9.52 -3.40
N VAL A 195 -1.70 -9.52 -2.20
CA VAL A 195 -1.41 -10.55 -1.21
C VAL A 195 -2.65 -10.84 -0.31
N PRO A 196 -3.24 -12.07 -0.29
CA PRO A 196 -4.53 -12.41 0.34
C PRO A 196 -4.57 -12.34 1.88
N GLU A 197 -5.79 -12.24 2.40
CA GLU A 197 -6.18 -11.66 3.71
C GLU A 197 -6.19 -12.62 4.92
N PHE A 198 -5.78 -13.88 4.79
CA PHE A 198 -6.00 -14.90 5.84
C PHE A 198 -4.71 -15.31 6.56
N TYR A 199 -4.39 -14.72 7.71
CA TYR A 199 -3.33 -15.26 8.58
C TYR A 199 -3.67 -15.20 10.07
N GLY A 200 -4.10 -16.35 10.57
CA GLY A 200 -4.25 -16.67 11.99
C GLY A 200 -4.44 -18.17 12.24
N VAL A 201 -3.91 -19.04 11.37
CA VAL A 201 -4.19 -20.49 11.38
C VAL A 201 -2.86 -21.26 11.43
N SER A 202 -2.76 -22.26 12.30
CA SER A 202 -1.57 -23.11 12.43
C SER A 202 -1.58 -24.21 11.35
N LEU A 203 -0.39 -24.61 10.88
CA LEU A 203 -0.17 -25.62 9.81
C LEU A 203 -0.99 -26.93 9.88
N PRO A 204 -1.44 -27.46 11.03
CA PRO A 204 -2.29 -28.66 11.06
C PRO A 204 -3.68 -28.49 10.41
N GLN A 205 -4.08 -27.26 10.08
CA GLN A 205 -5.45 -26.91 9.64
C GLN A 205 -5.57 -26.63 8.13
N LEU A 206 -4.46 -26.67 7.37
CA LEU A 206 -4.46 -26.50 5.92
C LEU A 206 -4.62 -27.87 5.23
N LYS A 207 -5.73 -28.09 4.53
CA LYS A 207 -5.92 -29.28 3.67
C LYS A 207 -5.07 -29.13 2.40
N GLU A 208 -4.54 -30.24 1.88
CA GLU A 208 -3.65 -30.33 0.71
C GLU A 208 -4.13 -29.59 -0.57
N THR A 209 -5.42 -29.25 -0.66
CA THR A 209 -6.02 -28.57 -1.81
C THR A 209 -5.81 -27.05 -1.88
N ASP A 210 -5.18 -26.43 -0.87
CA ASP A 210 -5.03 -24.96 -0.76
C ASP A 210 -3.59 -24.45 -0.95
N LEU A 211 -2.68 -25.27 -1.49
CA LEU A 211 -1.28 -24.88 -1.74
C LEU A 211 -1.15 -23.65 -2.65
N TRP A 212 -2.08 -23.46 -3.59
CA TRP A 212 -2.14 -22.27 -4.44
C TRP A 212 -2.50 -20.99 -3.67
N GLN A 213 -3.30 -21.08 -2.58
CA GLN A 213 -3.57 -19.92 -1.73
C GLN A 213 -2.35 -19.51 -0.88
N ALA A 214 -1.53 -20.48 -0.47
CA ALA A 214 -0.32 -20.25 0.32
C ALA A 214 0.79 -19.52 -0.47
N TYR A 215 0.86 -19.72 -1.79
CA TYR A 215 1.89 -19.13 -2.66
C TYR A 215 1.79 -17.60 -2.78
N CYS A 216 0.65 -17.01 -2.45
CA CYS A 216 0.38 -15.60 -2.70
C CYS A 216 0.46 -14.70 -1.46
N MET A 217 1.20 -14.98 -0.39
CA MET A 217 0.90 -14.43 0.96
C MET A 217 1.94 -13.43 1.60
N VAL A 218 1.50 -12.49 2.50
CA VAL A 218 2.22 -11.23 2.88
C VAL A 218 2.85 -11.25 4.26
N THR A 219 4.03 -10.63 4.37
CA THR A 219 4.76 -10.45 5.63
C THR A 219 4.36 -9.16 6.38
N PRO A 220 4.09 -9.22 7.71
CA PRO A 220 3.85 -8.01 8.51
C PRO A 220 5.11 -7.32 9.06
N ARG A 221 6.31 -7.92 8.97
CA ARG A 221 7.48 -7.44 9.74
C ARG A 221 8.33 -6.36 9.06
N LEU A 222 8.44 -6.32 7.74
CA LEU A 222 9.25 -5.31 7.03
C LEU A 222 8.60 -3.92 6.95
N ARG A 223 7.27 -3.85 7.13
CA ARG A 223 6.43 -2.64 6.99
C ARG A 223 6.84 -1.51 7.94
N LEU A 224 7.19 -1.85 9.17
CA LEU A 224 7.43 -0.89 10.25
C LEU A 224 8.85 -0.31 10.20
N GLU A 225 9.82 -1.14 9.80
CA GLU A 225 11.22 -0.74 9.63
C GLU A 225 11.42 0.11 8.38
N SER A 226 10.79 -0.26 7.26
CA SER A 226 10.83 0.54 6.04
C SER A 226 10.24 1.93 6.26
N GLU A 227 9.11 2.04 6.97
CA GLU A 227 8.52 3.34 7.29
C GLU A 227 9.39 4.18 8.24
N LYS A 228 9.97 3.58 9.28
CA LYS A 228 10.88 4.28 10.21
C LYS A 228 12.14 4.79 9.49
N LYS A 229 12.74 3.95 8.63
CA LYS A 229 13.92 4.27 7.82
C LYS A 229 13.63 5.31 6.74
N TYR A 230 12.42 5.35 6.18
CA TYR A 230 11.99 6.43 5.28
C TYR A 230 11.95 7.78 5.99
N LYS A 231 11.34 7.77 7.19
CA LYS A 231 11.09 8.97 7.98
C LYS A 231 12.42 9.61 8.43
N SER A 232 13.44 8.82 8.78
CA SER A 232 14.78 9.34 9.08
C SER A 232 15.42 10.01 7.85
N LEU A 233 15.37 9.35 6.70
CA LEU A 233 15.93 9.86 5.44
C LEU A 233 15.22 11.12 4.92
N LYS A 234 13.89 11.19 5.06
CA LYS A 234 13.10 12.37 4.69
C LYS A 234 13.37 13.56 5.60
N ARG A 235 13.60 13.33 6.90
CA ARG A 235 14.02 14.37 7.85
C ARG A 235 15.44 14.86 7.55
N ALA A 236 16.35 13.95 7.20
CA ALA A 236 17.72 14.29 6.81
C ALA A 236 17.76 15.13 5.51
N SER A 237 16.91 14.82 4.54
CA SER A 237 16.76 15.60 3.29
C SER A 237 16.05 16.95 3.45
N GLN A 238 15.42 17.21 4.61
CA GLN A 238 14.68 18.44 4.91
C GLN A 238 15.44 19.41 5.82
N ARG A 239 16.58 18.99 6.39
CA ARG A 239 17.61 19.88 6.93
C ARG A 239 18.40 20.48 5.78
#